data_AF-A0A523ZC36-F1
#
_entry.id   AF-A0A523ZC36-F1
#
_cell.length_a   1.000
_cell.length_b   1.000
_cell.length_c   1.000
_cell.angle_alpha   90.00
_cell.angle_beta   90.00
_cell.angle_gamma   90.00
#
_symmetry.space_group_name_H-M   'P 1'
#
loop_
_entity.id
_entity.type
_entity.pdbx_description
1 polymer ?
#
loop_
_entity_poly.entity_id
_entity_poly.type
_entity_poly.pdbx_seq_one_letter_code
_entity_poly.pdbx_strand_id
1 'polypeptide(L)'
;MTKGEKSAVILVGTKAMGENWYGFANGVVYPTSGNPDETYPEVPPWPYDDRGWWSEEISGQVIFYDPDDLAAVAQGELETWEPQPYATMSLDSYLFDPGFNYERGKRYLLGAVTFDREQGYLYIIERQADEEKSLIHVFQIVGE
;
A
#
# COMPACT_ATOMS: atom_id res chain seq x y z
N MET A 1 -11.14 13.40 -3.38
CA MET A 1 -11.54 14.18 -2.19
C MET A 1 -11.47 15.67 -2.50
N THR A 2 -12.34 16.47 -1.91
CA THR A 2 -12.38 17.92 -2.11
C THR A 2 -12.63 18.65 -0.78
N LYS A 3 -12.02 19.84 -0.61
CA LYS A 3 -12.20 20.71 0.55
C LYS A 3 -11.91 22.16 0.12
N GLY A 4 -12.90 23.04 0.24
CA GLY A 4 -12.78 24.40 -0.29
C GLY A 4 -12.50 24.35 -1.81
N GLU A 5 -11.47 25.08 -2.25
CA GLU A 5 -10.99 25.09 -3.63
C GLU A 5 -9.99 23.96 -3.94
N LYS A 6 -9.62 23.15 -2.94
CA LYS A 6 -8.63 22.08 -3.09
C LYS A 6 -9.27 20.75 -3.45
N SER A 7 -8.57 19.98 -4.27
CA SER A 7 -8.98 18.62 -4.64
C SER A 7 -7.77 17.69 -4.80
N ALA A 8 -7.98 16.40 -4.57
CA ALA A 8 -6.97 15.36 -4.77
C ALA A 8 -7.64 14.03 -5.07
N VAL A 9 -6.99 13.18 -5.88
CA VAL A 9 -7.29 11.75 -5.92
C VAL A 9 -6.32 11.05 -4.99
N ILE A 10 -6.86 10.17 -4.12
CA ILE A 10 -6.03 9.41 -3.19
C ILE A 10 -6.16 7.92 -3.45
N LEU A 11 -5.04 7.23 -3.29
CA LEU A 11 -5.00 5.79 -3.10
C LEU A 11 -4.56 5.52 -1.67
N VAL A 12 -5.24 4.58 -1.01
CA VAL A 12 -4.87 4.12 0.32
C VAL A 12 -4.59 2.63 0.24
N GLY A 13 -3.42 2.23 0.75
CA GLY A 13 -3.02 0.84 0.66
C GLY A 13 -1.70 0.54 1.36
N THR A 14 -1.40 -0.74 1.43
CA THR A 14 -0.10 -1.22 1.91
C THR A 14 0.88 -1.22 0.73
N LYS A 15 1.96 -0.46 0.87
CA LYS A 15 2.99 -0.28 -0.14
C LYS A 15 4.27 -0.96 0.29
N ALA A 16 4.82 -1.78 -0.60
CA ALA A 16 6.18 -2.31 -0.50
C ALA A 16 7.20 -1.17 -0.65
N MET A 17 8.17 -1.12 0.26
CA MET A 17 9.22 -0.11 0.34
C MET A 17 10.60 -0.76 0.31
N GLY A 18 11.59 -0.01 -0.16
CA GLY A 18 12.97 -0.51 -0.32
C GLY A 18 13.16 -1.42 -1.53
N GLU A 19 14.17 -2.27 -1.44
CA GLU A 19 14.44 -3.29 -2.45
C GLU A 19 13.34 -4.35 -2.46
N ASN A 20 13.00 -4.84 -3.66
CA ASN A 20 12.00 -5.89 -3.84
C ASN A 20 12.67 -7.11 -4.47
N TRP A 21 12.23 -8.31 -4.09
CA TRP A 21 12.71 -9.56 -4.67
C TRP A 21 11.57 -10.54 -4.87
N TYR A 22 11.74 -11.42 -5.85
CA TYR A 22 10.94 -12.63 -5.94
C TYR A 22 11.66 -13.74 -5.18
N GLY A 23 10.98 -14.37 -4.23
CA GLY A 23 11.55 -15.44 -3.42
C GLY A 23 10.78 -15.66 -2.14
N PHE A 24 11.50 -15.79 -1.04
CA PHE A 24 10.94 -16.04 0.28
C PHE A 24 11.06 -14.82 1.18
N ALA A 25 10.16 -14.73 2.14
CA ALA A 25 10.04 -13.63 3.08
C ALA A 25 11.29 -13.33 3.91
N ASN A 26 12.16 -14.32 4.10
CA ASN A 26 13.41 -14.19 4.84
C ASN A 26 14.59 -13.64 4.00
N GLY A 27 14.32 -13.15 2.78
CA GLY A 27 15.33 -12.57 1.89
C GLY A 27 15.99 -13.57 0.95
N VAL A 28 15.63 -14.86 1.00
CA VAL A 28 16.14 -15.82 0.01
C VAL A 28 15.51 -15.52 -1.36
N VAL A 29 16.35 -15.14 -2.33
CA VAL A 29 15.92 -14.85 -3.70
C VAL A 29 15.71 -16.14 -4.47
N TYR A 30 14.56 -16.26 -5.13
CA TYR A 30 14.24 -17.38 -5.98
C TYR A 30 14.50 -17.00 -7.45
N PRO A 31 15.26 -17.82 -8.22
CA PRO A 31 15.57 -17.50 -9.60
C PRO A 31 14.32 -17.35 -10.49
N THR A 32 14.29 -16.33 -11.35
CA THR A 32 13.15 -16.02 -12.24
C THR A 32 13.53 -15.95 -13.72
N SER A 33 14.78 -16.27 -14.10
CA SER A 33 15.20 -16.12 -15.50
C SER A 33 14.64 -17.22 -16.40
N GLY A 34 14.24 -18.35 -15.82
CA GLY A 34 13.77 -19.52 -16.56
C GLY A 34 14.91 -20.34 -17.18
N ASN A 35 16.16 -20.06 -16.81
CA ASN A 35 17.31 -20.83 -17.23
C ASN A 35 17.28 -22.23 -16.58
N PRO A 36 17.35 -23.33 -17.35
CA PRO A 36 17.32 -24.68 -16.82
C PRO A 36 18.50 -25.03 -15.90
N ASP A 37 19.61 -24.31 -15.99
CA ASP A 37 20.80 -24.52 -15.16
C ASP A 37 20.76 -23.73 -13.83
N GLU A 38 19.67 -23.00 -13.56
CA GLU A 38 19.50 -22.31 -12.28
C GLU A 38 19.38 -23.30 -11.12
N THR A 39 20.15 -23.04 -10.07
CA THR A 39 20.01 -23.76 -8.81
C THR A 39 18.90 -23.10 -8.00
N TYR A 40 17.84 -23.86 -7.74
CA TYR A 40 16.75 -23.42 -6.90
C TYR A 40 17.11 -23.57 -5.41
N PRO A 41 16.91 -22.54 -4.60
CA PRO A 41 17.15 -22.64 -3.16
C PRO A 41 16.15 -23.59 -2.51
N GLU A 42 16.52 -24.16 -1.37
CA GLU A 42 15.59 -24.91 -0.54
C GLU A 42 14.47 -23.99 0.00
N VAL A 43 13.28 -24.57 0.18
CA VAL A 43 12.15 -23.87 0.78
C VAL A 43 12.45 -23.65 2.26
N PRO A 44 12.46 -22.40 2.76
CA PRO A 44 12.63 -22.12 4.18
C PRO A 44 11.50 -22.76 5.02
N PRO A 45 11.73 -23.01 6.32
CA PRO A 45 10.65 -23.44 7.20
C PRO A 45 9.61 -22.32 7.41
N TRP A 46 8.41 -22.72 7.84
CA TRP A 46 7.38 -21.82 8.32
C TRP A 46 7.93 -20.83 9.38
N PRO A 47 7.55 -19.54 9.37
CA PRO A 47 6.49 -18.93 8.55
C PRO A 47 6.97 -18.29 7.23
N TYR A 48 8.14 -18.71 6.71
CA TYR A 48 8.77 -18.12 5.52
C TYR A 48 8.71 -19.04 4.28
N ASP A 49 7.89 -20.09 4.33
CA ASP A 49 7.74 -21.11 3.30
C ASP A 49 6.94 -20.61 2.06
N ASP A 50 6.31 -19.44 2.16
CA ASP A 50 5.60 -18.79 1.07
C ASP A 50 6.56 -18.14 0.05
N ARG A 51 6.47 -18.59 -1.20
CA ARG A 51 7.18 -18.00 -2.34
C ARG A 51 6.34 -16.92 -3.02
N GLY A 52 6.90 -15.74 -3.22
CA GLY A 52 6.21 -14.61 -3.85
C GLY A 52 7.09 -13.39 -4.02
N TRP A 53 6.47 -12.23 -4.26
CA TRP A 53 7.12 -10.94 -4.23
C TRP A 53 7.18 -10.40 -2.81
N TRP A 54 8.38 -9.98 -2.39
CA TRP A 54 8.68 -9.47 -1.08
C TRP A 54 9.46 -8.16 -1.18
N SER A 55 9.55 -7.44 -0.07
CA SER A 55 10.23 -6.14 0.05
C SER A 55 10.85 -5.99 1.43
N GLU A 56 11.82 -5.08 1.56
CA GLU A 56 12.50 -4.81 2.84
C GLU A 56 11.52 -4.31 3.91
N GLU A 57 10.55 -3.51 3.47
CA GLU A 57 9.54 -2.93 4.36
C GLU A 57 8.17 -2.92 3.67
N ILE A 58 7.12 -2.94 4.49
CA ILE A 58 5.77 -2.58 4.05
C ILE A 58 5.25 -1.44 4.91
N SER A 59 4.61 -0.47 4.27
CA SER A 59 4.07 0.72 4.93
C SER A 59 2.62 0.94 4.52
N GLY A 60 1.75 1.24 5.47
CA GLY A 60 0.42 1.77 5.17
C GLY A 60 0.54 3.21 4.71
N GLN A 61 0.02 3.55 3.53
CA GLN A 61 0.18 4.90 2.95
C GLN A 61 -1.13 5.48 2.42
N VAL A 62 -1.23 6.80 2.50
CA VAL A 62 -2.07 7.62 1.62
C VAL A 62 -1.16 8.20 0.53
N ILE A 63 -1.51 7.95 -0.73
CA ILE A 63 -0.76 8.37 -1.91
C ILE A 63 -1.63 9.37 -2.66
N PHE A 64 -1.09 10.54 -2.96
CA PHE A 64 -1.84 11.67 -3.52
C PHE A 64 -1.48 11.93 -4.98
N TYR A 65 -2.49 12.03 -5.83
CA TYR A 65 -2.39 12.36 -7.24
C TYR A 65 -3.16 13.63 -7.55
N ASP A 66 -2.62 14.40 -8.50
CA ASP A 66 -3.31 15.57 -9.04
C ASP A 66 -4.49 15.11 -9.92
N PRO A 67 -5.73 15.55 -9.63
CA PRO A 67 -6.86 15.25 -10.48
C PRO A 67 -6.70 15.72 -11.93
N ASP A 68 -5.96 16.81 -12.17
CA ASP A 68 -5.76 17.37 -13.51
C ASP A 68 -4.86 16.45 -14.36
N ASP A 69 -3.81 15.86 -13.76
CA ASP A 69 -2.96 14.87 -14.44
C ASP A 69 -3.77 13.64 -14.87
N LEU A 70 -4.66 13.15 -13.99
CA LEU A 70 -5.50 12.00 -14.31
C LEU A 70 -6.57 12.34 -15.37
N ALA A 71 -7.08 13.58 -15.37
CA ALA A 71 -7.98 14.07 -16.41
C ALA A 71 -7.28 14.17 -17.77
N ALA A 72 -6.03 14.65 -17.80
CA ALA A 72 -5.21 14.72 -18.99
C ALA A 72 -4.96 13.32 -19.60
N VAL A 73 -4.72 12.30 -18.78
CA VAL A 73 -4.66 10.90 -19.26
C VAL A 73 -5.98 10.46 -19.89
N ALA A 74 -7.11 10.75 -19.25
CA ALA A 74 -8.42 10.39 -19.79
C ALA A 74 -8.74 11.10 -21.13
N GLN A 75 -8.13 12.27 -21.37
CA GLN A 75 -8.24 13.05 -22.60
C GLN A 75 -7.20 12.66 -23.67
N GLY A 76 -6.23 11.82 -23.32
CA GLY A 76 -5.13 11.42 -24.21
C GLY A 76 -4.03 12.49 -24.36
N GLU A 77 -3.96 13.43 -23.41
CA GLU A 77 -2.95 14.49 -23.37
C GLU A 77 -1.70 14.08 -22.58
N LEU A 78 -1.85 13.11 -21.68
CA LEU A 78 -0.76 12.42 -20.98
C LEU A 78 -0.86 10.91 -21.18
N GLU A 79 0.28 10.23 -21.17
CA GLU A 79 0.37 8.79 -21.18
C GLU A 79 0.01 8.20 -19.80
N THR A 80 -0.50 6.97 -19.80
CA THR A 80 -1.03 6.32 -18.58
C THR A 80 -0.03 6.14 -17.43
N TRP A 81 1.26 6.24 -17.71
CA TRP A 81 2.35 6.11 -16.72
C TRP A 81 2.96 7.46 -16.32
N GLU A 82 2.57 8.55 -16.96
CA GLU A 82 3.12 9.87 -16.67
C GLU A 82 2.66 10.47 -15.34
N PRO A 83 1.37 10.37 -14.93
CA PRO A 83 0.97 10.83 -13.62
C PRO A 83 1.75 10.12 -12.51
N GLN A 84 2.47 10.90 -11.72
CA GLN A 84 3.18 10.42 -10.54
C GLN A 84 2.52 11.00 -9.27
N PRO A 85 2.60 10.29 -8.14
CA PRO A 85 2.16 10.87 -6.88
C PRO A 85 2.92 12.16 -6.58
N TYR A 86 2.22 13.23 -6.23
CA TYR A 86 2.86 14.49 -5.81
C TYR A 86 3.21 14.48 -4.31
N ALA A 87 2.56 13.62 -3.52
CA ALA A 87 2.83 13.46 -2.09
C ALA A 87 2.45 12.06 -1.60
N THR A 88 3.07 11.65 -0.50
CA THR A 88 2.70 10.45 0.27
C THR A 88 2.66 10.78 1.76
N MET A 89 1.79 10.11 2.51
CA MET A 89 1.72 10.16 3.96
C MET A 89 1.73 8.73 4.49
N SER A 90 2.71 8.40 5.34
CA SER A 90 2.69 7.13 6.09
C SER A 90 1.59 7.18 7.15
N LEU A 91 0.88 6.07 7.29
CA LEU A 91 -0.13 5.83 8.30
C LEU A 91 0.41 5.02 9.47
N ASP A 92 1.64 4.51 9.41
CA ASP A 92 2.15 3.48 10.34
C ASP A 92 2.13 3.93 11.80
N SER A 93 2.36 5.23 12.07
CA SER A 93 2.30 5.81 13.42
C SER A 93 0.88 5.94 13.98
N TYR A 94 -0.15 5.81 13.13
CA TYR A 94 -1.56 5.85 13.51
C TYR A 94 -2.20 4.47 13.55
N LEU A 95 -1.58 3.46 12.93
CA LEU A 95 -2.09 2.09 12.96
C LEU A 95 -1.96 1.51 14.36
N PHE A 96 -2.95 0.71 14.74
CA PHE A 96 -2.96 0.05 16.03
C PHE A 96 -1.97 -1.12 16.07
N ASP A 97 -1.85 -1.85 14.96
CA ASP A 97 -0.92 -2.98 14.81
C ASP A 97 -0.19 -2.85 13.46
N PRO A 98 0.77 -1.92 13.31
CA PRO A 98 1.46 -1.70 12.05
C PRO A 98 2.40 -2.84 11.65
N GLY A 99 2.74 -2.89 10.38
CA GLY A 99 3.78 -3.78 9.84
C GLY A 99 3.32 -5.21 9.55
N PHE A 100 4.19 -5.97 8.90
CA PHE A 100 3.89 -7.33 8.45
C PHE A 100 3.93 -8.32 9.62
N ASN A 101 3.00 -9.28 9.62
CA ASN A 101 3.06 -10.43 10.51
C ASN A 101 2.92 -11.72 9.69
N TYR A 102 3.97 -12.55 9.70
CA TYR A 102 4.04 -13.79 8.92
C TYR A 102 3.05 -14.84 9.38
N GLU A 103 2.93 -15.06 10.69
CA GLU A 103 2.05 -16.09 11.24
C GLU A 103 0.56 -15.75 11.02
N ARG A 104 0.21 -14.46 11.06
CA ARG A 104 -1.16 -13.96 10.83
C ARG A 104 -1.44 -13.64 9.35
N GLY A 105 -0.45 -13.81 8.46
CA GLY A 105 -0.60 -13.52 7.03
C GLY A 105 -0.93 -12.05 6.74
N LYS A 106 -0.44 -11.11 7.57
CA LYS A 106 -0.82 -9.69 7.57
C LYS A 106 -0.08 -8.89 6.48
N ARG A 107 -0.26 -9.31 5.22
CA ARG A 107 0.33 -8.69 4.03
C ARG A 107 -0.42 -7.45 3.53
N TYR A 108 -1.68 -7.29 3.95
CA TYR A 108 -2.55 -6.18 3.55
C TYR A 108 -3.10 -5.50 4.81
N LEU A 109 -2.35 -4.52 5.32
CA LEU A 109 -2.69 -3.76 6.53
C LEU A 109 -3.96 -2.93 6.32
N LEU A 110 -4.02 -2.24 5.18
CA LEU A 110 -5.10 -1.30 4.89
C LEU A 110 -6.18 -1.91 4.01
N GLY A 111 -7.42 -1.54 4.30
CA GLY A 111 -8.61 -1.89 3.56
C GLY A 111 -9.15 -0.73 2.73
N ALA A 112 -10.49 -0.66 2.65
CA ALA A 112 -11.15 0.39 1.91
C ALA A 112 -10.98 1.77 2.59
N VAL A 113 -11.12 2.82 1.77
CA VAL A 113 -11.15 4.21 2.19
C VAL A 113 -12.43 4.86 1.68
N THR A 114 -13.02 5.75 2.47
CA THR A 114 -14.11 6.62 2.02
C THR A 114 -13.97 8.02 2.59
N PHE A 115 -14.50 9.00 1.88
CA PHE A 115 -14.44 10.40 2.24
C PHE A 115 -15.84 11.00 2.34
N ASP A 116 -16.19 11.48 3.53
CA ASP A 116 -17.36 12.32 3.77
C ASP A 116 -17.00 13.78 3.50
N ARG A 117 -17.48 14.29 2.37
CA ARG A 117 -17.24 15.67 1.94
C ARG A 117 -18.02 16.69 2.76
N GLU A 118 -19.20 16.36 3.27
CA GLU A 118 -20.03 17.32 4.01
C GLU A 118 -19.43 17.63 5.37
N GLN A 119 -18.94 16.59 6.06
CA GLN A 119 -18.32 16.73 7.37
C GLN A 119 -16.78 16.87 7.30
N GLY A 120 -16.18 16.52 6.16
CA GLY A 120 -14.73 16.58 5.96
C GLY A 120 -13.97 15.46 6.68
N TYR A 121 -14.54 14.26 6.77
CA TYR A 121 -13.91 13.10 7.41
C TYR A 121 -13.44 12.07 6.39
N LEU A 122 -12.22 11.57 6.59
CA LEU A 122 -11.65 10.45 5.86
C LEU A 122 -11.65 9.21 6.75
N TYR A 123 -12.26 8.14 6.29
CA TYR A 123 -12.36 6.87 7.00
C TYR A 123 -11.47 5.84 6.31
N ILE A 124 -10.57 5.21 7.05
CA ILE A 124 -9.63 4.20 6.55
C ILE A 124 -9.76 2.94 7.40
N ILE A 125 -9.94 1.80 6.74
CA ILE A 125 -9.98 0.50 7.43
C ILE A 125 -8.56 0.00 7.66
N GLU A 126 -8.21 -0.34 8.90
CA GLU A 126 -7.09 -1.22 9.24
C GLU A 126 -7.63 -2.63 9.48
N ARG A 127 -7.07 -3.62 8.78
CA ARG A 127 -7.49 -5.02 8.85
C ARG A 127 -6.72 -5.75 9.94
N GLN A 128 -7.41 -6.66 10.66
CA GLN A 128 -6.80 -7.53 11.68
C GLN A 128 -5.93 -6.74 12.67
N ALA A 129 -6.49 -5.65 13.18
CA ALA A 129 -5.78 -4.72 14.05
C ALA A 129 -5.99 -5.09 15.54
N ASP A 130 -7.22 -5.41 15.91
CA ASP A 130 -7.57 -5.95 17.23
C ASP A 130 -7.90 -7.44 17.09
N GLU A 131 -6.89 -8.30 17.26
CA GLU A 131 -6.99 -9.73 16.91
C GLU A 131 -7.42 -9.87 15.44
N GLU A 132 -8.52 -10.57 15.15
CA GLU A 132 -9.05 -10.70 13.79
C GLU A 132 -10.02 -9.57 13.40
N LYS A 133 -10.25 -8.58 14.27
CA LYS A 133 -11.17 -7.47 14.00
C LYS A 133 -10.49 -6.36 13.22
N SER A 134 -11.29 -5.70 12.38
CA SER A 134 -10.87 -4.50 11.68
C SER A 134 -11.21 -3.25 12.50
N LEU A 135 -10.36 -2.24 12.44
CA LEU A 135 -10.56 -0.92 13.03
C LEU A 135 -10.81 0.11 11.93
N ILE A 136 -11.51 1.19 12.28
CA ILE A 136 -11.70 2.33 11.38
C ILE A 136 -10.97 3.53 11.98
N HIS A 137 -9.99 4.02 11.25
CA HIS A 137 -9.31 5.28 11.52
C HIS A 137 -10.09 6.42 10.90
N VAL A 138 -10.33 7.48 11.68
CA VAL A 138 -11.08 8.66 11.23
C VAL A 138 -10.17 9.87 11.31
N PHE A 139 -9.89 10.47 10.15
CA PHE A 139 -9.10 11.69 10.04
C PHE A 139 -10.00 12.86 9.66
N GLN A 140 -9.90 13.97 10.38
CA GLN A 140 -10.53 15.22 9.98
C GLN A 140 -9.63 15.93 8.97
N ILE A 141 -10.16 16.22 7.79
CA ILE A 141 -9.48 17.01 6.79
C ILE A 141 -9.69 18.50 7.11
N VAL A 142 -8.62 19.10 7.63
CA VAL A 142 -8.54 20.53 7.89
C VAL A 142 -7.99 21.26 6.66
N GLY A 143 -8.55 22.42 6.39
CA GLY A 143 -8.16 23.28 5.27
C GLY A 143 -9.10 24.47 5.22
N GLU A 144 -8.52 25.67 5.08
CA GLU A 144 -9.23 26.88 4.67
C GLU A 144 -9.69 26.75 3.21
#